data_AF-A3BW84-F1
#
_entry.id   AF-A3BW84-F1
#
_cell.length_a   1.000
_cell.length_b   1.000
_cell.length_c   1.000
_cell.angle_alpha   90.00
_cell.angle_beta   90.00
_cell.angle_gamma   90.00
#
_symmetry.space_group_name_H-M   'P 1'
#
loop_
_entity.id
_entity.type
_entity.pdbx_description
1 polymer ?
#
loop_
_entity_poly.entity_id
_entity_poly.type
_entity_poly.pdbx_seq_one_letter_code
_entity_poly.pdbx_strand_id
1 'polypeptide(L)'
;MAARTSANFSSCFTFLKEALVLPTQNPKLFTPVFLLIALPSFLVLSTNVLFVQPLSMDMAELAIKLQTTDPSSAEYRMILEELKHDVTQLILVVVAVELVALVLGFVNQCVGFFAASSTYSGDRYSLPELLRKAMKGNLKGPLITIAMVTVLRVTYMALLGVLIYSVMQVQRHYLIKVLSVQVLLFVLCFLAFLYFNVVGMVSVAVSVGDTERRGIRALRQAWRLMTRVRRKEGLVLVVAICLLSIAVSPVNLVAAAYTKNMVLGLCLLVVYALLSGAEQLFYFAAATVYYCQAMDSKGEAMDYAYAKIPTGEANC
;
A
#
# COMPACT_ATOMS: atom_id res chain seq x y z
N MET A 1 13.55 -15.90 -33.05
CA MET A 1 13.82 -15.50 -31.64
C MET A 1 12.77 -14.53 -31.09
N ALA A 2 12.43 -13.43 -31.81
CA ALA A 2 11.43 -12.44 -31.40
C ALA A 2 10.03 -13.00 -31.04
N ALA A 3 9.53 -14.00 -31.78
CA ALA A 3 8.22 -14.61 -31.52
C ALA A 3 8.14 -15.38 -30.18
N ARG A 4 9.18 -16.13 -29.80
CA ARG A 4 9.26 -16.81 -28.50
C ARG A 4 9.37 -15.82 -27.33
N THR A 5 10.07 -14.70 -27.54
CA THR A 5 10.16 -13.63 -26.55
C THR A 5 8.79 -12.99 -26.34
N SER A 6 8.06 -12.65 -27.41
CA SER A 6 6.71 -12.09 -27.31
C SER A 6 5.68 -13.00 -26.64
N ALA A 7 5.73 -14.32 -26.90
CA ALA A 7 4.85 -15.30 -26.26
C ALA A 7 5.14 -15.45 -24.75
N ASN A 8 6.42 -15.50 -24.37
CA ASN A 8 6.83 -15.56 -22.97
C ASN A 8 6.53 -14.27 -22.19
N PHE A 9 6.65 -13.11 -22.85
CA PHE A 9 6.25 -11.83 -22.27
C PHE A 9 4.74 -11.74 -22.12
N SER A 10 3.96 -12.10 -23.14
CA SER A 10 2.49 -12.17 -23.06
C SER A 10 2.03 -13.07 -21.90
N SER A 11 2.71 -14.19 -21.67
CA SER A 11 2.42 -15.10 -20.55
C SER A 11 2.67 -14.46 -19.17
N CYS A 12 3.62 -13.53 -19.04
CA CYS A 12 3.92 -12.89 -17.75
C CYS A 12 2.91 -11.81 -17.35
N PHE A 13 2.09 -11.30 -18.29
CA PHE A 13 1.07 -10.28 -18.03
C PHE A 13 -0.33 -10.87 -17.85
N THR A 14 -0.52 -12.17 -18.11
CA THR A 14 -1.83 -12.82 -18.06
C THR A 14 -2.54 -12.61 -16.72
N PHE A 15 -1.80 -12.72 -15.61
CA PHE A 15 -2.35 -12.52 -14.27
C PHE A 15 -2.79 -11.06 -14.02
N LEU A 16 -2.11 -10.06 -14.59
CA LEU A 16 -2.52 -8.66 -14.48
C LEU A 16 -3.78 -8.38 -15.31
N LYS A 17 -3.89 -8.99 -16.49
CA LYS A 17 -5.12 -8.91 -17.31
C LYS A 17 -6.30 -9.51 -16.56
N GLU A 18 -6.10 -10.68 -15.94
CA GLU A 18 -7.13 -11.33 -15.13
C GLU A 18 -7.50 -10.50 -13.91
N ALA A 19 -6.52 -9.90 -13.24
CA ALA A 19 -6.74 -8.98 -12.11
C ALA A 19 -7.55 -7.73 -12.49
N LEU A 20 -7.36 -7.18 -13.70
CA LEU A 20 -8.17 -6.06 -14.21
C LEU A 20 -9.63 -6.45 -14.47
N VAL A 21 -9.86 -7.68 -14.93
CA VAL A 21 -11.21 -8.17 -15.25
C VAL A 21 -11.94 -8.65 -14.00
N LEU A 22 -11.22 -9.11 -12.97
CA LEU A 22 -11.79 -9.70 -11.75
C LEU A 22 -12.91 -8.84 -11.13
N PRO A 23 -12.79 -7.51 -10.98
CA PRO A 23 -13.85 -6.68 -10.42
C PRO A 23 -15.13 -6.67 -11.26
N THR A 24 -15.00 -6.75 -12.59
CA THR A 24 -16.14 -6.75 -13.52
C THR A 24 -16.96 -8.04 -13.47
N GLN A 25 -16.38 -9.11 -12.92
CA GLN A 25 -17.07 -10.39 -12.79
C GLN A 25 -18.07 -10.44 -11.63
N ASN A 26 -17.92 -9.56 -10.63
CA ASN A 26 -18.86 -9.43 -9.52
C ASN A 26 -19.07 -7.95 -9.13
N PRO A 27 -19.72 -7.16 -10.01
CA PRO A 27 -19.89 -5.72 -9.77
C PRO A 27 -20.71 -5.44 -8.51
N LYS A 28 -21.64 -6.33 -8.15
CA LYS A 28 -22.44 -6.24 -6.91
C LYS A 28 -21.57 -6.19 -5.64
N LEU A 29 -20.40 -6.80 -5.67
CA LEU A 29 -19.42 -6.77 -4.59
C LEU A 29 -18.40 -5.66 -4.77
N PHE A 30 -17.81 -5.53 -5.95
CA PHE A 30 -16.68 -4.63 -6.15
C PHE A 30 -17.07 -3.15 -6.20
N THR A 31 -18.29 -2.81 -6.63
CA THR A 31 -18.77 -1.42 -6.57
C THR A 31 -18.81 -0.87 -5.14
N PRO A 32 -19.46 -1.52 -4.16
CA PRO A 32 -19.45 -1.02 -2.79
C PRO A 32 -18.07 -1.15 -2.13
N VAL A 33 -17.24 -2.15 -2.47
CA VAL A 33 -15.86 -2.23 -1.98
C VAL A 33 -15.01 -1.06 -2.49
N PHE A 34 -15.14 -0.71 -3.76
CA PHE A 34 -14.48 0.44 -4.35
C PHE A 34 -14.86 1.74 -3.63
N LEU A 35 -16.15 1.95 -3.37
CA LEU A 35 -16.63 3.12 -2.62
C LEU A 35 -16.14 3.13 -1.17
N LEU A 36 -16.10 1.96 -0.52
CA LEU A 36 -15.56 1.82 0.83
C LEU A 36 -14.06 2.18 0.91
N ILE A 37 -13.32 2.02 -0.18
CA ILE A 37 -11.90 2.41 -0.26
C ILE A 37 -11.76 3.89 -0.64
N ALA A 38 -12.49 4.36 -1.66
CA ALA A 38 -12.34 5.71 -2.21
C ALA A 38 -12.87 6.78 -1.26
N LEU A 39 -14.01 6.56 -0.59
CA LEU A 39 -14.63 7.55 0.27
C LEU A 39 -13.74 7.94 1.46
N PRO A 40 -13.14 7.01 2.22
CA PRO A 40 -12.25 7.40 3.29
C PRO A 40 -10.96 8.06 2.82
N SER A 41 -10.41 7.66 1.66
CA SER A 41 -9.29 8.38 1.05
C SER A 41 -9.65 9.84 0.77
N PHE A 42 -10.84 10.10 0.20
CA PHE A 42 -11.33 11.46 0.00
C PHE A 42 -11.47 12.24 1.32
N LEU A 43 -12.02 11.61 2.37
CA LEU A 43 -12.20 12.25 3.67
C LEU A 43 -10.86 12.62 4.32
N VAL A 44 -9.88 11.71 4.32
CA VAL A 44 -8.54 11.97 4.88
C VAL A 44 -7.87 13.13 4.14
N LEU A 45 -7.93 13.14 2.81
CA LEU A 45 -7.34 14.21 2.00
C LEU A 45 -8.06 15.55 2.19
N SER A 46 -9.39 15.53 2.27
CA SER A 46 -10.18 16.73 2.52
C SER A 46 -9.87 17.31 3.90
N THR A 47 -9.71 16.47 4.93
CA THR A 47 -9.29 16.92 6.25
C THR A 47 -7.91 17.58 6.21
N ASN A 48 -6.98 17.01 5.44
CA ASN A 48 -5.66 17.59 5.26
C ASN A 48 -5.74 19.00 4.63
N VAL A 49 -6.49 19.14 3.54
CA VAL A 49 -6.61 20.42 2.83
C VAL A 49 -7.42 21.46 3.61
N LEU A 50 -8.48 21.05 4.32
CA LEU A 50 -9.41 21.97 4.98
C LEU A 50 -8.99 22.36 6.41
N PHE A 51 -8.22 21.51 7.10
CA PHE A 51 -7.85 21.76 8.50
C PHE A 51 -6.35 21.78 8.71
N VAL A 52 -5.63 20.75 8.26
CA VAL A 52 -4.19 20.60 8.54
C VAL A 52 -3.38 21.69 7.84
N GLN A 53 -3.65 21.95 6.55
CA GLN A 53 -2.92 22.96 5.78
C GLN A 53 -3.14 24.39 6.30
N PRO A 54 -4.38 24.87 6.52
CA PRO A 54 -4.62 26.19 7.13
C PRO A 54 -3.94 26.34 8.48
N LEU A 55 -4.13 25.38 9.39
CA LEU A 55 -3.54 25.42 10.73
C LEU A 55 -2.00 25.44 10.67
N SER A 56 -1.40 24.72 9.72
CA SER A 56 0.05 24.76 9.50
C SER A 56 0.54 26.12 8.99
N MET A 57 -0.25 26.83 8.19
CA MET A 57 0.07 28.18 7.72
C MET A 57 -0.03 29.21 8.86
N ASP A 58 -1.10 29.14 9.66
CA ASP A 58 -1.30 30.02 10.82
C ASP A 58 -0.17 29.84 11.84
N MET A 59 0.20 28.59 12.14
CA MET A 59 1.36 28.27 12.97
C MET A 59 2.67 28.82 12.41
N ALA A 60 2.87 28.76 11.09
CA ALA A 60 4.08 29.30 10.46
C ALA A 60 4.14 30.83 10.58
N GLU A 61 3.02 31.52 10.43
CA GLU A 61 2.91 32.97 10.62
C GLU A 61 3.19 33.37 12.07
N LEU A 62 2.57 32.69 13.04
CA LEU A 62 2.81 32.89 14.47
C LEU A 62 4.27 32.62 14.85
N ALA A 63 4.89 31.57 14.29
CA ALA A 63 6.29 31.26 14.53
C ALA A 63 7.23 32.33 13.96
N ILE A 64 6.93 32.90 12.79
CA ILE A 64 7.68 34.03 12.23
C ILE A 64 7.51 35.27 13.12
N LYS A 65 6.29 35.59 13.54
CA LYS A 65 5.99 36.72 14.42
C LYS A 65 6.72 36.61 15.77
N LEU A 66 6.80 35.39 16.32
CA LEU A 66 7.51 35.10 17.56
C LEU A 66 9.02 35.41 17.47
N GLN A 67 9.64 35.22 16.30
CA GLN A 67 11.07 35.50 16.10
C GLN A 67 11.40 37.00 16.15
N THR A 68 10.44 37.86 15.81
CA THR A 68 10.64 39.32 15.74
C THR A 68 10.08 40.06 16.96
N THR A 69 9.42 39.37 17.89
CA THR A 69 8.76 39.98 19.06
C THR A 69 9.67 39.94 20.29
N ASP A 70 9.69 41.02 21.09
CA ASP A 70 10.49 41.09 22.32
C ASP A 70 10.07 39.99 23.33
N PRO A 71 10.98 39.10 23.76
CA PRO A 71 10.70 38.01 24.70
C PRO A 71 10.14 38.44 26.06
N SER A 72 10.39 39.67 26.48
CA SER A 72 9.93 40.21 27.77
C SER A 72 8.50 40.77 27.73
N SER A 73 7.96 40.96 26.52
CA SER A 73 6.66 41.58 26.30
C SER A 73 5.47 40.68 26.68
N ALA A 74 4.32 41.29 26.95
CA ALA A 74 3.06 40.56 27.10
C ALA A 74 2.59 39.97 25.76
N GLU A 75 2.89 40.64 24.64
CA GLU A 75 2.56 40.17 23.29
C GLU A 75 3.28 38.85 22.95
N TYR A 76 4.56 38.70 23.32
CA TYR A 76 5.29 37.44 23.14
C TYR A 76 4.62 36.27 23.85
N ARG A 77 4.16 36.47 25.09
CA ARG A 77 3.48 35.42 25.87
C ARG A 77 2.15 35.01 25.22
N MET A 78 1.39 35.98 24.73
CA MET A 78 0.14 35.73 24.03
C MET A 78 0.35 34.93 22.73
N ILE A 79 1.29 35.34 21.87
CA ILE A 79 1.62 34.62 20.62
C ILE A 79 2.10 33.20 20.93
N LEU A 80 2.92 33.02 21.98
CA LEU A 80 3.40 31.70 22.39
C LEU A 80 2.27 30.79 22.88
N GLU A 81 1.29 31.32 23.60
CA GLU A 81 0.11 30.56 24.05
C GLU A 81 -0.79 30.16 22.86
N GLU A 82 -1.02 31.07 21.93
CA GLU A 82 -1.77 30.82 20.69
C GLU A 82 -1.07 29.75 19.85
N LEU A 83 0.23 29.87 19.61
CA LEU A 83 1.02 28.88 18.90
C LEU A 83 0.98 27.50 19.59
N LYS A 84 1.07 27.45 20.93
CA LYS A 84 0.94 26.19 21.68
C LYS A 84 -0.45 25.58 21.52
N HIS A 85 -1.49 26.40 21.54
CA HIS A 85 -2.86 25.95 21.33
C HIS A 85 -2.99 25.31 19.94
N ASP A 86 -2.53 25.99 18.90
CA ASP A 86 -2.61 25.53 17.51
C ASP A 86 -1.80 24.25 17.28
N VAL A 87 -0.58 24.16 17.84
CA VAL A 87 0.22 22.93 17.83
C VAL A 87 -0.54 21.77 18.48
N THR A 88 -1.16 22.02 19.63
CA THR A 88 -1.91 20.99 20.35
C THR A 88 -3.13 20.52 19.55
N GLN A 89 -3.88 21.46 18.97
CA GLN A 89 -4.99 21.14 18.08
C GLN A 89 -4.53 20.33 16.86
N LEU A 90 -3.43 20.72 16.22
CA LEU A 90 -2.87 20.02 15.08
C LEU A 90 -2.50 18.58 15.43
N ILE A 91 -1.82 18.37 16.56
CA ILE A 91 -1.45 17.04 17.03
C ILE A 91 -2.71 16.18 17.25
N LEU A 92 -3.74 16.72 17.90
CA LEU A 92 -4.99 16.00 18.14
C LEU A 92 -5.67 15.59 16.84
N VAL A 93 -5.78 16.52 15.88
CA VAL A 93 -6.38 16.25 14.56
C VAL A 93 -5.59 15.19 13.81
N VAL A 94 -4.26 15.33 13.73
CA VAL A 94 -3.39 14.38 13.03
C VAL A 94 -3.47 12.99 13.66
N VAL A 95 -3.37 12.89 14.99
CA VAL A 95 -3.48 11.60 15.70
C VAL A 95 -4.84 10.95 15.45
N ALA A 96 -5.94 11.72 15.53
CA ALA A 96 -7.27 11.20 15.29
C ALA A 96 -7.43 10.69 13.84
N VAL A 97 -6.98 11.47 12.85
CA VAL A 97 -7.02 11.09 11.43
C VAL A 97 -6.19 9.84 11.15
N GLU A 98 -4.98 9.76 11.70
CA GLU A 98 -4.10 8.59 11.54
C GLU A 98 -4.69 7.32 12.17
N LEU A 99 -5.29 7.42 13.36
CA LEU A 99 -5.97 6.29 14.00
C LEU A 99 -7.14 5.78 13.15
N VAL A 100 -7.95 6.70 12.62
CA VAL A 100 -9.08 6.36 11.73
C VAL A 100 -8.57 5.75 10.42
N ALA A 101 -7.56 6.35 9.80
CA ALA A 101 -6.94 5.85 8.58
C ALA A 101 -6.33 4.46 8.76
N LEU A 102 -5.71 4.19 9.91
CA LEU A 102 -5.17 2.88 10.27
C LEU A 102 -6.27 1.82 10.30
N VAL A 103 -7.37 2.07 11.04
CA VAL A 103 -8.50 1.13 11.15
C VAL A 103 -9.12 0.87 9.77
N LEU A 104 -9.36 1.93 8.99
CA LEU A 104 -9.90 1.81 7.64
C LEU A 104 -8.96 1.07 6.69
N GLY A 105 -7.64 1.27 6.82
CA GLY A 105 -6.64 0.55 6.06
C GLY A 105 -6.71 -0.96 6.30
N PHE A 106 -6.89 -1.39 7.55
CA PHE A 106 -7.10 -2.80 7.89
C PHE A 106 -8.40 -3.34 7.27
N VAL A 107 -9.51 -2.60 7.41
CA VAL A 107 -10.81 -2.99 6.86
C VAL A 107 -10.72 -3.12 5.34
N ASN A 108 -10.15 -2.13 4.65
CA ASN A 108 -9.99 -2.11 3.20
C ASN A 108 -9.17 -3.29 2.70
N GLN A 109 -8.04 -3.61 3.36
CA GLN A 109 -7.23 -4.77 3.00
C GLN A 109 -8.00 -6.08 3.21
N CYS A 110 -8.63 -6.27 4.37
CA CYS A 110 -9.42 -7.48 4.62
C CYS A 110 -10.52 -7.65 3.57
N VAL A 111 -11.39 -6.65 3.43
CA VAL A 111 -12.53 -6.70 2.50
C VAL A 111 -12.05 -6.88 1.06
N GLY A 112 -11.02 -6.14 0.63
CA GLY A 112 -10.46 -6.23 -0.70
C GLY A 112 -9.89 -7.61 -1.03
N PHE A 113 -9.08 -8.19 -0.15
CA PHE A 113 -8.52 -9.53 -0.37
C PHE A 113 -9.57 -10.64 -0.30
N PHE A 114 -10.53 -10.57 0.63
CA PHE A 114 -11.64 -11.53 0.66
C PHE A 114 -12.53 -11.42 -0.59
N ALA A 115 -12.80 -10.20 -1.06
CA ALA A 115 -13.57 -9.98 -2.28
C ALA A 115 -12.85 -10.53 -3.51
N ALA A 116 -11.54 -10.25 -3.65
CA ALA A 116 -10.71 -10.80 -4.71
C ALA A 116 -10.64 -12.33 -4.65
N SER A 117 -10.38 -12.92 -3.48
CA SER A 117 -10.22 -14.36 -3.32
C SER A 117 -11.51 -15.11 -3.59
N SER A 118 -12.63 -14.66 -3.04
CA SER A 118 -13.93 -15.31 -3.26
C SER A 118 -14.36 -15.23 -4.74
N THR A 119 -14.21 -14.07 -5.35
CA THR A 119 -14.55 -13.86 -6.77
C THR A 119 -13.67 -14.71 -7.69
N TYR A 120 -12.37 -14.83 -7.39
CA TYR A 120 -11.45 -15.68 -8.15
C TYR A 120 -11.82 -17.16 -8.04
N SER A 121 -12.24 -17.61 -6.86
CA SER A 121 -12.75 -18.98 -6.66
C SER A 121 -14.12 -19.25 -7.30
N GLY A 122 -14.73 -18.25 -7.93
CA GLY A 122 -16.03 -18.37 -8.60
C GLY A 122 -17.24 -18.01 -7.72
N ASP A 123 -17.04 -17.68 -6.44
CA ASP A 123 -18.13 -17.23 -5.57
C ASP A 123 -18.64 -15.84 -6.01
N ARG A 124 -19.95 -15.61 -5.91
CA ARG A 124 -20.61 -14.35 -6.30
C ARG A 124 -21.36 -13.70 -5.14
N TYR A 125 -20.65 -13.46 -4.04
CA TYR A 125 -21.24 -12.84 -2.84
C TYR A 125 -21.58 -11.37 -3.04
N SER A 126 -22.58 -10.88 -2.30
CA SER A 126 -22.75 -9.44 -2.02
C SER A 126 -21.83 -8.98 -0.87
N LEU A 127 -21.62 -7.67 -0.70
CA LEU A 127 -20.77 -7.16 0.40
C LEU A 127 -21.24 -7.62 1.79
N PRO A 128 -22.55 -7.58 2.15
CA PRO A 128 -23.01 -8.08 3.45
C PRO A 128 -22.78 -9.59 3.64
N GLU A 129 -22.95 -10.39 2.57
CA GLU A 129 -22.67 -11.83 2.61
C GLU A 129 -21.19 -12.11 2.82
N LEU A 130 -20.31 -11.38 2.12
CA LEU A 130 -18.86 -11.48 2.28
C LEU A 130 -18.47 -11.17 3.73
N LEU A 131 -18.96 -10.05 4.29
CA LEU A 131 -18.68 -9.66 5.66
C LEU A 131 -19.18 -10.72 6.65
N ARG A 132 -20.38 -11.26 6.44
CA ARG A 132 -20.92 -12.35 7.29
C ARG A 132 -20.07 -13.61 7.20
N LYS A 133 -19.62 -14.01 6.01
CA LYS A 133 -18.74 -15.18 5.80
C LYS A 133 -17.37 -14.94 6.43
N ALA A 134 -16.80 -13.76 6.24
CA ALA A 134 -15.51 -13.38 6.81
C ALA A 134 -15.55 -13.37 8.34
N MET A 135 -16.56 -12.73 8.95
CA MET A 135 -16.72 -12.67 10.41
C MET A 135 -16.97 -14.05 11.05
N LYS A 136 -17.72 -14.93 10.37
CA LYS A 136 -17.90 -16.32 10.81
C LYS A 136 -16.64 -17.17 10.60
N GLY A 137 -15.82 -16.79 9.62
CA GLY A 137 -14.55 -17.42 9.30
C GLY A 137 -13.42 -16.98 10.23
N ASN A 138 -12.20 -17.36 9.87
CA ASN A 138 -11.01 -17.09 10.68
C ASN A 138 -10.30 -15.81 10.23
N LEU A 139 -10.85 -14.64 10.58
CA LEU A 139 -10.22 -13.32 10.33
C LEU A 139 -8.87 -13.15 11.02
N LYS A 140 -8.58 -13.93 12.06
CA LYS A 140 -7.34 -13.79 12.84
C LYS A 140 -6.10 -13.93 11.97
N GLY A 141 -6.13 -14.81 10.96
CA GLY A 141 -4.99 -14.99 10.07
C GLY A 141 -4.63 -13.74 9.28
N PRO A 142 -5.53 -13.25 8.42
CA PRO A 142 -5.31 -12.03 7.67
C PRO A 142 -5.00 -10.83 8.56
N LEU A 143 -5.70 -10.65 9.69
CA LEU A 143 -5.45 -9.55 10.62
C LEU A 143 -4.04 -9.56 11.22
N ILE A 144 -3.56 -10.73 11.66
CA ILE A 144 -2.18 -10.88 12.17
C ILE A 144 -1.16 -10.55 11.07
N THR A 145 -1.40 -11.00 9.84
CA THR A 145 -0.51 -10.75 8.70
C THR A 145 -0.48 -9.28 8.33
N ILE A 146 -1.65 -8.63 8.26
CA ILE A 146 -1.78 -7.19 7.98
C ILE A 146 -1.06 -6.40 9.09
N ALA A 147 -1.31 -6.69 10.37
CA ALA A 147 -0.66 -6.00 11.47
C ALA A 147 0.87 -6.13 11.40
N MET A 148 1.38 -7.33 11.18
CA MET A 148 2.81 -7.57 11.06
C MET A 148 3.43 -6.81 9.87
N VAL A 149 2.79 -6.85 8.70
CA VAL A 149 3.26 -6.12 7.50
C VAL A 149 3.23 -4.62 7.72
N THR A 150 2.18 -4.10 8.37
CA THR A 150 2.06 -2.67 8.71
C THR A 150 3.17 -2.23 9.67
N VAL A 151 3.44 -2.99 10.74
CA VAL A 151 4.55 -2.71 11.66
C VAL A 151 5.88 -2.67 10.92
N LEU A 152 6.16 -3.69 10.10
CA LEU A 152 7.40 -3.74 9.31
C LEU A 152 7.50 -2.57 8.33
N ARG A 153 6.40 -2.18 7.70
CA ARG A 153 6.33 -1.02 6.79
C ARG A 153 6.67 0.27 7.51
N VAL A 154 6.07 0.50 8.69
CA VAL A 154 6.35 1.69 9.52
C VAL A 154 7.80 1.70 10.00
N THR A 155 8.34 0.56 10.44
CA THR A 155 9.76 0.44 10.80
C THR A 155 10.68 0.78 9.62
N TYR A 156 10.37 0.28 8.43
CA TYR A 156 11.16 0.58 7.22
C TYR A 156 11.10 2.07 6.86
N MET A 157 9.93 2.70 6.96
CA MET A 157 9.76 4.14 6.74
C MET A 157 10.56 4.97 7.74
N ALA A 158 10.56 4.57 9.02
CA ALA A 158 11.37 5.23 10.05
C ALA A 158 12.88 5.13 9.72
N LEU A 159 13.35 3.97 9.28
CA LEU A 159 14.75 3.78 8.84
C LEU A 159 15.11 4.66 7.64
N LEU A 160 14.22 4.76 6.65
CA LEU A 160 14.40 5.68 5.51
C LEU A 160 14.46 7.15 5.98
N GLY A 161 13.62 7.53 6.94
CA GLY A 161 13.64 8.87 7.53
C GLY A 161 14.97 9.19 8.23
N VAL A 162 15.51 8.23 8.98
CA VAL A 162 16.84 8.36 9.61
C VAL A 162 17.94 8.54 8.55
N LEU A 163 17.88 7.82 7.43
CA LEU A 163 18.84 7.96 6.33
C LEU A 163 18.76 9.34 5.66
N ILE A 164 17.55 9.89 5.47
CA ILE A 164 17.38 11.25 4.94
C ILE A 164 17.94 12.28 5.94
N TYR A 165 17.60 12.14 7.22
CA TYR A 165 18.08 13.03 8.26
C TYR A 165 19.61 13.03 8.35
N SER A 166 20.24 11.85 8.25
CA SER A 166 21.70 11.75 8.24
C SER A 166 22.33 12.43 7.03
N VAL A 167 21.68 12.43 5.86
CA VAL A 167 22.14 13.21 4.69
C VAL A 167 22.12 14.71 4.97
N MET A 168 21.05 15.21 5.61
CA MET A 168 20.91 16.64 5.92
C MET A 168 21.93 17.14 6.95
N GLN A 169 22.40 16.27 7.85
CA GLN A 169 23.40 16.60 8.87
C GLN A 169 24.86 16.62 8.37
N VAL A 170 25.17 16.08 7.19
CA VAL A 170 26.55 16.06 6.68
C VAL A 170 26.98 17.50 6.32
N GLN A 171 27.74 18.11 7.23
CA GLN A 171 28.35 19.42 7.05
C GLN A 171 29.32 19.46 5.85
N ARG A 172 29.41 20.68 5.31
CA ARG A 172 29.97 21.17 4.04
C ARG A 172 31.44 20.83 3.71
N HIS A 173 32.09 19.86 4.38
CA HIS A 173 33.55 19.62 4.24
C HIS A 173 33.96 18.23 3.70
N TYR A 174 33.06 17.24 3.57
CA TYR A 174 33.35 15.91 2.98
C TYR A 174 32.40 15.54 1.80
N LEU A 175 32.10 16.54 0.97
CA LEU A 175 30.83 16.70 0.24
C LEU A 175 30.50 15.73 -0.91
N ILE A 176 31.46 15.07 -1.57
CA ILE A 176 31.14 14.39 -2.84
C ILE A 176 31.06 12.86 -2.70
N LYS A 177 32.04 12.21 -2.05
CA LYS A 177 32.05 10.74 -1.93
C LYS A 177 31.06 10.22 -0.89
N VAL A 178 30.97 10.88 0.27
CA VAL A 178 30.04 10.48 1.35
C VAL A 178 28.58 10.69 0.91
N LEU A 179 28.31 11.79 0.20
CA LEU A 179 26.99 12.07 -0.36
C LEU A 179 26.59 11.02 -1.42
N SER A 180 27.51 10.64 -2.31
CA SER A 180 27.23 9.62 -3.36
C SER A 180 26.91 8.24 -2.76
N VAL A 181 27.67 7.78 -1.77
CA VAL A 181 27.41 6.49 -1.12
C VAL A 181 26.10 6.50 -0.34
N GLN A 182 25.81 7.59 0.38
CA GLN A 182 24.59 7.72 1.17
C GLN A 182 23.33 7.80 0.29
N VAL A 183 23.41 8.53 -0.83
CA VAL A 183 22.34 8.57 -1.83
C VAL A 183 22.11 7.20 -2.46
N LEU A 184 23.19 6.48 -2.83
CA LEU A 184 23.07 5.12 -3.34
C LEU A 184 22.42 4.18 -2.33
N LEU A 185 22.83 4.24 -1.05
CA LEU A 185 22.24 3.46 0.03
C LEU A 185 20.75 3.78 0.19
N PHE A 186 20.37 5.06 0.18
CA PHE A 186 18.99 5.48 0.24
C PHE A 186 18.16 4.90 -0.91
N VAL A 187 18.66 5.01 -2.15
CA VAL A 187 18.00 4.45 -3.33
C VAL A 187 17.83 2.93 -3.21
N LEU A 188 18.86 2.21 -2.76
CA LEU A 188 18.78 0.76 -2.55
C LEU A 188 17.74 0.39 -1.47
N CYS A 189 17.75 1.09 -0.33
CA CYS A 189 16.76 0.88 0.74
C CYS A 189 15.34 1.22 0.26
N PHE A 190 15.19 2.27 -0.55
CA PHE A 190 13.90 2.66 -1.12
C PHE A 190 13.37 1.61 -2.10
N LEU A 191 14.22 1.09 -2.99
CA LEU A 191 13.86 -0.01 -3.89
C LEU A 191 13.48 -1.28 -3.12
N ALA A 192 14.24 -1.61 -2.06
CA ALA A 192 13.94 -2.73 -1.19
C ALA A 192 12.61 -2.53 -0.45
N PHE A 193 12.30 -1.31 -0.02
CA PHE A 193 11.01 -0.95 0.56
C PHE A 193 9.86 -1.15 -0.43
N LEU A 194 9.99 -0.65 -1.67
CA LEU A 194 8.97 -0.86 -2.71
C LEU A 194 8.71 -2.35 -2.97
N TYR A 195 9.78 -3.14 -3.11
CA TYR A 195 9.65 -4.59 -3.26
C TYR A 195 8.98 -5.24 -2.05
N PHE A 196 9.38 -4.85 -0.83
CA PHE A 196 8.79 -5.37 0.40
C PHE A 196 7.30 -5.06 0.52
N ASN A 197 6.83 -3.89 0.07
CA ASN A 197 5.40 -3.58 0.05
C ASN A 197 4.60 -4.59 -0.78
N VAL A 198 5.12 -4.97 -1.95
CA VAL A 198 4.51 -5.97 -2.82
C VAL A 198 4.52 -7.35 -2.20
N VAL A 199 5.64 -7.76 -1.61
CA VAL A 199 5.69 -9.03 -0.84
C VAL A 199 4.68 -9.00 0.31
N GLY A 200 4.57 -7.87 1.03
CA GLY A 200 3.63 -7.68 2.12
C GLY A 200 2.19 -7.91 1.67
N MET A 201 1.79 -7.30 0.55
CA MET A 201 0.44 -7.50 0.00
C MET A 201 0.20 -8.93 -0.48
N VAL A 202 1.16 -9.54 -1.17
CA VAL A 202 1.06 -10.96 -1.54
C VAL A 202 0.97 -11.84 -0.28
N SER A 203 1.64 -11.49 0.82
CA SER A 203 1.54 -12.23 2.08
C SER A 203 0.15 -12.18 2.69
N VAL A 204 -0.55 -11.04 2.58
CA VAL A 204 -1.95 -10.94 3.01
C VAL A 204 -2.82 -11.83 2.12
N ALA A 205 -2.61 -11.84 0.79
CA ALA A 205 -3.28 -12.77 -0.11
C ALA A 205 -3.05 -14.25 0.29
N VAL A 206 -1.81 -14.63 0.61
CA VAL A 206 -1.49 -15.97 1.14
C VAL A 206 -2.30 -16.27 2.40
N SER A 207 -2.38 -15.32 3.33
CA SER A 207 -3.07 -15.53 4.60
C SER A 207 -4.59 -15.58 4.46
N VAL A 208 -5.15 -15.02 3.41
CA VAL A 208 -6.59 -15.11 3.07
C VAL A 208 -6.90 -16.43 2.38
N GLY A 209 -6.06 -16.85 1.43
CA GLY A 209 -6.25 -18.10 0.69
C GLY A 209 -5.90 -19.37 1.48
N ASP A 210 -4.94 -19.29 2.41
CA ASP A 210 -4.47 -20.42 3.23
C ASP A 210 -4.60 -20.07 4.72
N THR A 211 -5.64 -20.61 5.34
CA THR A 211 -5.95 -20.31 6.75
C THR A 211 -4.89 -20.80 7.74
N GLU A 212 -3.97 -21.69 7.36
CA GLU A 212 -2.90 -22.18 8.24
C GLU A 212 -1.67 -21.27 8.22
N ARG A 213 -1.51 -20.45 7.18
CA ARG A 213 -0.34 -19.59 6.99
C ARG A 213 -0.66 -18.15 7.35
N ARG A 214 -0.10 -17.69 8.46
CA ARG A 214 -0.38 -16.36 9.05
C ARG A 214 0.92 -15.67 9.46
N GLY A 215 0.89 -14.34 9.52
CA GLY A 215 2.03 -13.52 9.95
C GLY A 215 3.31 -13.87 9.20
N ILE A 216 4.36 -14.24 9.93
CA ILE A 216 5.67 -14.52 9.36
C ILE A 216 5.68 -15.72 8.41
N ARG A 217 4.78 -16.70 8.61
CA ARG A 217 4.68 -17.88 7.73
C ARG A 217 4.11 -17.48 6.37
N ALA A 218 3.09 -16.62 6.36
CA ALA A 218 2.52 -16.05 5.15
C ALA A 218 3.55 -15.17 4.42
N LEU A 219 4.28 -14.33 5.17
CA LEU A 219 5.34 -13.48 4.62
C LEU A 219 6.48 -14.28 3.99
N ARG A 220 6.95 -15.33 4.69
CA ARG A 220 7.99 -16.24 4.17
C ARG A 220 7.52 -16.95 2.89
N GLN A 221 6.26 -17.37 2.85
CA GLN A 221 5.69 -18.02 1.68
C GLN A 221 5.59 -17.04 0.50
N ALA A 222 5.08 -15.83 0.71
CA ALA A 222 5.03 -14.78 -0.32
C ALA A 222 6.44 -14.46 -0.86
N TRP A 223 7.42 -14.31 0.04
CA TRP A 223 8.82 -14.12 -0.34
C TRP A 223 9.35 -15.27 -1.20
N ARG A 224 9.06 -16.53 -0.83
CA ARG A 224 9.46 -17.71 -1.62
C ARG A 224 8.79 -17.73 -2.99
N LEU A 225 7.51 -17.39 -3.09
CA LEU A 225 6.79 -17.33 -4.36
C LEU A 225 7.41 -16.29 -5.29
N MET A 226 7.67 -15.08 -4.79
CA MET A 226 8.24 -13.97 -5.57
C MET A 226 9.72 -14.14 -5.91
N THR A 227 10.50 -14.90 -5.15
CA THR A 227 11.94 -15.08 -5.43
C THR A 227 12.26 -16.37 -6.17
N ARG A 228 11.52 -17.46 -5.93
CA ARG A 228 11.88 -18.80 -6.43
C ARG A 228 10.89 -19.41 -7.41
N VAL A 229 9.60 -19.12 -7.30
CA VAL A 229 8.57 -19.80 -8.11
C VAL A 229 8.25 -19.00 -9.38
N ARG A 230 7.70 -17.79 -9.23
CA ARG A 230 7.33 -16.93 -10.38
C ARG A 230 8.03 -15.58 -10.32
N ARG A 231 9.37 -15.59 -10.24
CA ARG A 231 10.18 -14.37 -10.07
C ARG A 231 9.93 -13.31 -11.14
N LYS A 232 9.78 -13.71 -12.40
CA LYS A 232 9.55 -12.76 -13.51
C LYS A 232 8.22 -12.04 -13.33
N GLU A 233 7.18 -12.76 -12.95
CA GLU A 233 5.86 -12.20 -12.74
C GLU A 233 5.74 -11.42 -11.44
N GLY A 234 6.43 -11.86 -10.39
CA GLY A 234 6.60 -11.07 -9.17
C GLY A 234 7.29 -9.74 -9.44
N LEU A 235 8.30 -9.72 -10.33
CA LEU A 235 8.94 -8.48 -10.77
C LEU A 235 7.97 -7.62 -11.60
N VAL A 236 7.21 -8.22 -12.52
CA VAL A 236 6.18 -7.53 -13.31
C VAL A 236 5.12 -6.92 -12.41
N LEU A 237 4.68 -7.61 -11.35
CA LEU A 237 3.75 -7.09 -10.35
C LEU A 237 4.32 -5.85 -9.66
N VAL A 238 5.58 -5.91 -9.21
CA VAL A 238 6.26 -4.78 -8.57
C VAL A 238 6.33 -3.58 -9.50
N VAL A 239 6.78 -3.79 -10.75
CA VAL A 239 6.90 -2.72 -11.74
C VAL A 239 5.52 -2.13 -12.07
N ALA A 240 4.50 -2.96 -12.27
CA ALA A 240 3.15 -2.50 -12.59
C ALA A 240 2.56 -1.64 -11.47
N ILE A 241 2.70 -2.05 -10.21
CA ILE A 241 2.24 -1.27 -9.06
C ILE A 241 2.99 0.05 -8.96
N CYS A 242 4.33 0.04 -9.06
CA CYS A 242 5.12 1.27 -9.00
C CYS A 242 4.75 2.25 -10.12
N LEU A 243 4.59 1.77 -11.35
CA LEU A 243 4.20 2.61 -12.49
C LEU A 243 2.79 3.20 -12.30
N LEU A 244 1.85 2.41 -11.77
CA LEU A 244 0.50 2.88 -11.48
C LEU A 244 0.51 3.97 -10.41
N SER A 245 1.26 3.79 -9.31
CA SER A 245 1.41 4.81 -8.27
C SER A 245 2.03 6.10 -8.80
N ILE A 246 3.04 5.99 -9.68
CA ILE A 246 3.68 7.15 -10.34
C ILE A 246 2.66 7.88 -11.23
N ALA A 247 1.76 7.17 -11.91
CA ALA A 247 0.75 7.78 -12.76
C ALA A 247 -0.36 8.49 -11.96
N VAL A 248 -0.72 7.98 -10.78
CA VAL A 248 -1.80 8.53 -9.93
C VAL A 248 -1.33 9.71 -9.07
N SER A 249 -0.07 9.67 -8.59
CA SER A 249 0.51 10.67 -7.67
C SER A 249 0.41 12.15 -8.11
N PRO A 250 0.62 12.53 -9.40
CA PRO A 250 0.57 13.92 -9.84
C PRO A 250 -0.77 14.60 -9.59
N VAL A 251 -1.89 13.85 -9.63
CA VAL A 251 -3.23 14.41 -9.44
C VAL A 251 -3.39 14.99 -8.03
N ASN A 252 -2.78 14.35 -7.01
CA ASN A 252 -2.77 14.88 -5.65
C ASN A 252 -1.95 16.17 -5.53
N LEU A 253 -0.80 16.22 -6.21
CA LEU A 253 0.05 17.41 -6.21
C LEU A 253 -0.64 18.60 -6.89
N VAL A 254 -1.37 18.34 -7.98
CA VAL A 254 -2.19 19.35 -8.66
C VAL A 254 -3.36 19.77 -7.77
N ALA A 255 -4.07 18.83 -7.13
CA ALA A 255 -5.16 19.14 -6.21
C ALA A 255 -4.72 20.07 -5.07
N ALA A 256 -3.54 19.81 -4.47
CA ALA A 256 -2.95 20.64 -3.43
C ALA A 256 -2.50 22.03 -3.92
N ALA A 257 -2.19 22.19 -5.22
CA ALA A 257 -1.83 23.49 -5.79
C ALA A 257 -3.06 24.38 -6.08
N TYR A 258 -4.24 23.79 -6.25
CA TYR A 258 -5.49 24.50 -6.58
C TYR A 258 -6.35 24.86 -5.35
N THR A 259 -5.74 24.98 -4.17
CA THR A 259 -6.44 25.36 -2.92
C THR A 259 -7.13 26.72 -2.97
N LYS A 260 -6.65 27.64 -3.84
CA LYS A 260 -7.28 28.96 -4.05
C LYS A 260 -8.68 28.89 -4.66
N ASN A 261 -8.96 27.87 -5.49
CA ASN A 261 -10.27 27.61 -6.05
C ASN A 261 -10.85 26.35 -5.37
N MET A 262 -11.43 26.54 -4.19
CA MET A 262 -11.89 25.46 -3.31
C MET A 262 -12.77 24.41 -4.02
N VAL A 263 -13.66 24.84 -4.92
CA VAL A 263 -14.52 23.94 -5.70
C VAL A 263 -13.68 23.04 -6.63
N LEU A 264 -12.76 23.62 -7.39
CA LEU A 264 -11.90 22.87 -8.31
C LEU A 264 -10.95 21.94 -7.54
N GLY A 265 -10.39 22.40 -6.42
CA GLY A 265 -9.56 21.60 -5.53
C GLY A 265 -10.32 20.37 -5.00
N LEU A 266 -11.54 20.56 -4.50
CA LEU A 266 -12.39 19.46 -4.02
C LEU A 266 -12.74 18.48 -5.16
N CYS A 267 -13.07 18.96 -6.36
CA CYS A 267 -13.32 18.09 -7.50
C CYS A 267 -12.08 17.24 -7.85
N LEU A 268 -10.89 17.83 -7.85
CA LEU A 268 -9.63 17.11 -8.10
C LEU A 268 -9.31 16.09 -7.00
N LEU A 269 -9.63 16.40 -5.74
CA LEU A 269 -9.52 15.44 -4.63
C LEU A 269 -10.46 14.25 -4.81
N VAL A 270 -11.69 14.46 -5.27
CA VAL A 270 -12.61 13.35 -5.61
C VAL A 270 -12.02 12.48 -6.71
N VAL A 271 -11.51 13.08 -7.79
CA VAL A 271 -10.89 12.33 -8.89
C VAL A 271 -9.69 11.51 -8.39
N TYR A 272 -8.81 12.12 -7.60
CA TYR A 272 -7.67 11.41 -7.02
C TYR A 272 -8.11 10.28 -6.09
N ALA A 273 -9.11 10.49 -5.24
CA ALA A 273 -9.62 9.46 -4.34
C ALA A 273 -10.21 8.27 -5.10
N LEU A 274 -10.93 8.51 -6.20
CA LEU A 274 -11.43 7.46 -7.09
C LEU A 274 -10.27 6.69 -7.76
N LEU A 275 -9.26 7.40 -8.26
CA LEU A 275 -8.08 6.76 -8.88
C LEU A 275 -7.28 5.94 -7.86
N SER A 276 -7.05 6.47 -6.67
CA SER A 276 -6.36 5.76 -5.59
C SER A 276 -7.16 4.54 -5.11
N GLY A 277 -8.49 4.65 -5.02
CA GLY A 277 -9.35 3.51 -4.71
C GLY A 277 -9.28 2.42 -5.78
N ALA A 278 -9.24 2.80 -7.06
CA ALA A 278 -9.12 1.86 -8.18
C ALA A 278 -7.76 1.16 -8.17
N GLU A 279 -6.69 1.92 -7.91
CA GLU A 279 -5.33 1.40 -7.75
C GLU A 279 -5.24 0.37 -6.62
N GLN A 280 -5.77 0.68 -5.42
CA GLN A 280 -5.76 -0.25 -4.29
C GLN A 280 -6.55 -1.52 -4.59
N LEU A 281 -7.72 -1.39 -5.21
CA LEU A 281 -8.57 -2.52 -5.56
C LEU A 281 -7.90 -3.42 -6.63
N PHE A 282 -7.27 -2.81 -7.63
CA PHE A 282 -6.43 -3.52 -8.59
C PHE A 282 -5.28 -4.25 -7.91
N TYR A 283 -4.61 -3.62 -6.94
CA TYR A 283 -3.54 -4.25 -6.19
C TYR A 283 -4.04 -5.50 -5.45
N PHE A 284 -5.16 -5.41 -4.71
CA PHE A 284 -5.73 -6.56 -4.01
C PHE A 284 -6.05 -7.71 -4.99
N ALA A 285 -6.67 -7.39 -6.14
CA ALA A 285 -6.93 -8.38 -7.18
C ALA A 285 -5.65 -8.99 -7.74
N ALA A 286 -4.66 -8.17 -8.10
CA ALA A 286 -3.40 -8.62 -8.72
C ALA A 286 -2.58 -9.50 -7.77
N ALA A 287 -2.49 -9.13 -6.49
CA ALA A 287 -1.79 -9.92 -5.48
C ALA A 287 -2.49 -11.26 -5.23
N THR A 288 -3.83 -11.30 -5.22
CA THR A 288 -4.61 -12.54 -5.09
C THR A 288 -4.43 -13.45 -6.31
N VAL A 289 -4.64 -12.93 -7.53
CA VAL A 289 -4.50 -13.72 -8.76
C VAL A 289 -3.07 -14.25 -8.89
N TYR A 290 -2.06 -13.41 -8.63
CA TYR A 290 -0.66 -13.83 -8.61
C TYR A 290 -0.44 -14.99 -7.63
N TYR A 291 -0.97 -14.88 -6.40
CA TYR A 291 -0.86 -15.93 -5.39
C TYR A 291 -1.51 -17.25 -5.86
N CYS A 292 -2.75 -17.19 -6.34
CA CYS A 292 -3.49 -18.38 -6.78
C CYS A 292 -2.75 -19.10 -7.90
N GLN A 293 -2.43 -18.40 -8.98
CA GLN A 293 -1.70 -19.00 -10.09
C GLN A 293 -0.30 -19.51 -9.69
N ALA A 294 0.40 -18.81 -8.77
CA ALA A 294 1.71 -19.27 -8.28
C ALA A 294 1.62 -20.54 -7.42
N MET A 295 0.49 -20.77 -6.76
CA MET A 295 0.19 -22.01 -6.05
C MET A 295 -0.16 -23.13 -7.02
N ASP A 296 -0.95 -22.85 -8.06
CA ASP A 296 -1.32 -23.83 -9.09
C ASP A 296 -0.07 -24.37 -9.83
N SER A 297 0.83 -23.48 -10.28
CA SER A 297 2.09 -23.90 -10.91
C SER A 297 2.98 -24.75 -10.00
N LYS A 298 2.90 -24.54 -8.69
CA LYS A 298 3.63 -25.35 -7.72
C LYS A 298 3.00 -26.73 -7.55
N GLY A 299 1.66 -26.81 -7.57
CA GLY A 299 0.92 -28.07 -7.55
C GLY A 299 1.22 -28.93 -8.77
N GLU A 300 1.14 -28.34 -9.96
CA GLU A 300 1.50 -28.99 -11.23
C GLU A 300 2.94 -29.53 -11.21
N ALA A 301 3.91 -28.70 -10.79
CA ALA A 301 5.31 -29.12 -10.72
C ALA A 301 5.56 -30.28 -9.75
N MET A 302 4.77 -30.38 -8.67
CA MET A 302 4.84 -31.52 -7.74
C MET A 302 4.19 -32.77 -8.33
N ASP A 303 3.03 -32.65 -8.96
CA ASP A 303 2.30 -33.76 -9.55
C ASP A 303 3.12 -34.42 -10.68
N TYR A 304 3.74 -33.61 -11.54
CA TYR A 304 4.69 -34.10 -12.55
C TYR A 304 5.93 -34.78 -11.94
N ALA A 305 6.41 -34.33 -10.78
CA ALA A 305 7.55 -34.95 -10.12
C ALA A 305 7.18 -36.32 -9.52
N TYR A 306 5.97 -36.47 -8.98
CA TYR A 306 5.45 -37.75 -8.50
C TYR A 306 5.17 -38.74 -9.63
N ALA A 307 4.59 -38.29 -10.75
CA ALA A 307 4.34 -39.13 -11.93
C ALA A 307 5.63 -39.66 -12.59
N LYS A 308 6.79 -39.05 -12.30
CA LYS A 308 8.10 -39.43 -12.85
C LYS A 308 8.91 -40.35 -11.92
N ILE A 309 8.42 -40.64 -10.71
CA ILE A 309 9.00 -41.70 -9.87
C ILE A 309 8.56 -43.02 -10.51
N PRO A 310 9.47 -43.84 -11.07
CA PRO A 310 9.06 -45.15 -11.55
C PRO A 310 8.58 -45.92 -10.33
N THR A 311 7.28 -46.23 -10.30
CA THR A 311 6.76 -47.30 -9.45
C THR A 311 7.47 -48.55 -9.88
N GLY A 312 8.56 -48.88 -9.18
CA GLY A 312 9.24 -50.15 -9.28
C GLY A 312 8.32 -51.25 -8.78
N GLU A 313 7.30 -51.57 -9.57
CA GLU A 313 6.67 -52.88 -9.53
C GLU A 313 7.72 -53.85 -10.07
N ALA A 314 8.53 -54.37 -9.14
CA ALA A 314 9.22 -55.62 -9.34
C ALA A 314 8.15 -56.72 -9.48
N ASN A 315 7.69 -56.93 -10.71
CA ASN A 315 7.04 -58.16 -11.10
C ASN A 315 8.14 -59.17 -11.47
N CYS A 316 8.11 -60.30 -10.74
CA CYS A 316 8.87 -61.55 -10.88
C CYS A 316 10.32 -61.56 -10.36
#